data_AF-A0A381SSD2-F1
#
_entry.id   AF-A0A381SSD2-F1
#
_cell.length_a   1.000
_cell.length_b   1.000
_cell.length_c   1.000
_cell.angle_alpha   90.00
_cell.angle_beta   90.00
_cell.angle_gamma   90.00
#
_symmetry.space_group_name_H-M   'P 1'
#
loop_
_entity.id
_entity.type
_entity.pdbx_description
1 polymer ?
#
loop_
_entity_poly.entity_id
_entity_poly.type
_entity_poly.pdbx_seq_one_letter_code
_entity_poly.pdbx_strand_id
1 'polypeptide(L)' 'MKKALRSLILLLTLSSLLGAAAGNKGYSPDDTRMAWWREARFGMFIHWGLYSIPAGEWNGETNHAEWIRTTAQIP' A
#
# COMPACT_ATOMS: atom_id res chain seq x y z
N MET A 1 -22.50 9.92 -44.97
CA MET A 1 -21.23 9.84 -44.21
C MET A 1 -21.34 10.35 -42.77
N LYS A 2 -21.79 11.59 -42.52
CA LYS A 2 -21.88 12.17 -41.16
C LYS A 2 -22.79 11.39 -40.18
N LYS A 3 -23.88 10.78 -40.68
CA LYS A 3 -24.79 9.93 -39.87
C LYS A 3 -24.12 8.61 -39.44
N ALA A 4 -23.42 7.94 -40.37
CA ALA A 4 -22.67 6.72 -40.09
C ALA A 4 -21.50 6.96 -39.11
N LEU A 5 -20.82 8.12 -39.22
CA LEU A 5 -19.76 8.52 -38.30
C LEU A 5 -20.28 8.75 -36.87
N ARG A 6 -21.45 9.38 -36.72
CA ARG A 6 -22.10 9.58 -35.41
C ARG A 6 -22.53 8.26 -34.78
N SER A 7 -23.10 7.33 -35.56
CA SER A 7 -23.47 6.00 -35.08
C SER A 7 -22.25 5.17 -34.67
N LEU A 8 -21.14 5.28 -35.41
CA LEU A 8 -19.90 4.58 -35.09
C LEU A 8 -19.25 5.12 -33.79
N ILE A 9 -19.24 6.44 -33.61
CA ILE A 9 -18.78 7.07 -32.36
C ILE A 9 -19.66 6.63 -31.18
N LEU A 10 -20.98 6.61 -31.36
CA LEU A 10 -21.91 6.18 -30.33
C LEU A 10 -21.71 4.70 -29.94
N LEU A 11 -21.46 3.83 -30.92
CA LEU A 11 -21.12 2.43 -30.68
C LEU A 11 -19.78 2.29 -29.95
N LEU A 12 -18.74 3.01 -30.38
CA LEU A 12 -17.43 2.98 -29.74
C LEU A 12 -17.48 3.46 -28.29
N THR A 13 -18.26 4.50 -27.99
CA THR A 13 -18.47 4.98 -26.62
C THR A 13 -19.26 4.00 -25.76
N LEU A 14 -20.22 3.28 -26.35
CA LEU A 14 -21.01 2.30 -25.62
C LEU A 14 -20.18 1.03 -25.31
N SER A 15 -19.34 0.58 -26.24
CA SER A 15 -18.44 -0.56 -26.03
C SER A 15 -17.39 -0.30 -24.95
N SER A 16 -16.88 0.93 -24.84
CA SER A 16 -15.92 1.30 -23.79
C SER A 16 -16.57 1.38 -22.39
N LEU A 17 -17.86 1.74 -22.30
CA LEU A 17 -18.63 1.67 -21.04
C LEU A 17 -18.90 0.23 -20.58
N LEU A 18 -19.13 -0.72 -21.50
CA LEU A 18 -19.29 -2.14 -21.13
C LEU A 18 -17.97 -2.80 -20.68
N GLY A 19 -16.83 -2.42 -21.25
CA GLY A 19 -15.53 -3.00 -20.91
C GLY A 19 -15.03 -2.67 -19.49
N ALA A 20 -15.44 -1.52 -18.93
CA ALA A 20 -15.07 -1.11 -17.57
C ALA A 20 -15.83 -1.88 -16.46
N ALA A 21 -16.93 -2.56 -16.80
CA ALA A 21 -17.74 -3.33 -15.85
C ALA A 21 -17.24 -4.77 -15.65
N ALA A 22 -16.21 -5.22 -16.40
CA ALA A 22 -15.52 -6.47 -16.13
C ALA A 22 -14.70 -6.31 -14.85
N GLY A 23 -15.38 -6.46 -13.71
CA GLY A 23 -14.82 -6.30 -12.37
C GLY A 23 -13.50 -7.03 -12.25
N ASN A 24 -12.46 -6.26 -11.91
CA ASN A 24 -11.22 -6.82 -11.42
C ASN A 24 -11.60 -7.84 -10.34
N LYS A 25 -11.26 -9.12 -10.53
CA LYS A 25 -11.38 -10.12 -9.45
C LYS A 25 -10.32 -9.76 -8.42
N GLY A 26 -10.60 -8.68 -7.69
CA GLY A 26 -9.82 -8.25 -6.55
C GLY A 26 -9.70 -9.46 -5.66
N TYR A 27 -8.47 -9.74 -5.24
CA TYR A 27 -8.20 -10.69 -4.19
C TYR A 27 -9.22 -10.46 -3.07
N SER A 28 -10.18 -11.37 -2.94
CA SER A 28 -11.08 -11.41 -1.79
C SER A 28 -10.30 -12.23 -0.77
N PRO A 29 -9.70 -11.60 0.24
CA PRO A 29 -9.03 -12.35 1.27
C PRO A 29 -10.09 -13.25 1.90
N ASP A 30 -9.81 -14.55 1.95
CA ASP A 30 -10.65 -15.49 2.68
C ASP A 30 -10.80 -14.98 4.11
N ASP A 31 -11.99 -14.44 4.44
CA ASP A 31 -12.24 -13.75 5.70
C ASP A 31 -12.05 -14.67 6.90
N THR A 32 -12.19 -15.98 6.69
CA THR A 32 -11.97 -17.01 7.71
C THR A 32 -10.52 -17.00 8.22
N ARG A 33 -9.54 -16.68 7.37
CA ARG A 33 -8.13 -16.58 7.79
C ARG A 33 -7.85 -15.40 8.71
N MET A 34 -8.70 -14.38 8.68
CA MET A 34 -8.57 -13.18 9.50
C MET A 34 -9.34 -13.26 10.83
N ALA A 35 -10.14 -14.31 11.04
CA ALA A 35 -10.98 -14.45 12.24
C ALA A 35 -10.13 -14.44 13.52
N TRP A 36 -9.11 -15.30 13.60
CA TRP A 36 -8.23 -15.37 14.77
C TRP A 36 -7.48 -14.05 15.04
N TRP A 37 -7.08 -13.34 13.98
CA TRP A 37 -6.37 -12.05 14.11
C TRP A 37 -7.29 -10.99 14.73
N ARG A 38 -8.56 -10.94 14.32
CA ARG A 38 -9.57 -10.06 14.92
C ARG A 38 -9.86 -10.42 16.38
N GLU A 39 -9.85 -11.71 16.72
CA GLU A 39 -10.08 -12.22 18.07
C GLU A 39 -8.91 -11.97 19.03
N ALA A 40 -7.67 -11.90 18.54
CA ALA A 40 -6.48 -11.78 19.37
C ALA A 40 -6.43 -10.46 20.20
N ARG A 41 -6.97 -9.35 19.65
CA ARG A 41 -7.14 -7.99 20.24
C ARG A 41 -5.89 -7.28 20.77
N PHE A 42 -4.85 -8.01 21.15
CA PHE A 42 -3.59 -7.51 21.66
C PHE A 42 -2.47 -7.88 20.71
N GLY A 43 -1.59 -6.92 20.44
CA GLY A 43 -0.36 -7.12 19.70
C GLY A 43 0.78 -6.40 20.40
N MET A 44 1.95 -7.02 20.39
CA MET A 44 3.21 -6.40 20.82
C MET A 44 4.08 -6.20 19.58
N PHE A 45 4.61 -4.99 19.43
CA PHE A 45 5.52 -4.66 18.33
C PHE A 45 6.93 -4.48 18.86
N ILE A 46 7.91 -5.09 18.20
CA ILE A 46 9.31 -5.04 18.61
C ILE A 46 10.10 -4.32 17.51
N HIS A 47 10.61 -3.12 17.83
CA HIS A 47 11.59 -2.42 16.99
C HIS A 47 13.00 -2.80 17.48
N TRP A 48 13.60 -3.79 16.83
CA TRP A 48 14.95 -4.25 17.15
C TRP A 48 15.80 -4.42 15.88
N GLY A 49 17.04 -3.93 15.95
CA GLY A 49 17.99 -4.00 14.84
C GLY A 49 19.33 -3.35 15.21
N LEU A 50 20.20 -3.12 14.23
CA LEU A 50 21.53 -2.53 14.47
C LEU A 50 21.47 -1.15 15.14
N TYR A 51 20.42 -0.37 14.88
CA TYR A 51 20.17 0.93 15.51
C TYR A 51 19.97 0.85 17.03
N SER A 52 19.65 -0.32 17.58
CA SER A 52 19.51 -0.50 19.02
C SER A 52 20.85 -0.47 19.76
N ILE A 53 21.98 -0.64 19.05
CA ILE A 53 23.32 -0.56 19.64
C ILE A 53 23.67 0.89 20.02
N PRO A 54 23.62 1.88 19.12
CA PRO A 54 23.83 3.29 19.47
C PRO A 54 22.65 3.92 20.23
N ALA A 55 21.48 3.25 20.29
CA ALA A 55 20.30 3.71 21.03
C ALA A 55 19.84 5.14 20.69
N GLY A 56 20.05 5.56 19.43
CA GLY A 56 19.72 6.90 18.96
C GLY A 56 20.76 7.97 19.24
N GLU A 57 21.90 7.63 19.83
CA GLU A 57 23.03 8.54 20.01
C GLU A 57 23.99 8.52 18.81
N TRP A 58 24.33 9.69 18.30
CA TRP A 58 25.40 9.90 17.33
C TRP A 58 26.06 11.26 17.55
N ASN A 59 27.38 11.29 17.73
CA ASN A 59 28.15 12.53 17.95
C ASN A 59 27.60 13.44 19.06
N GLY A 60 27.02 12.87 20.12
CA GLY A 60 26.43 13.60 21.25
C GLY A 60 24.97 14.06 21.04
N GLU A 61 24.38 13.82 19.87
CA GLU A 61 22.95 14.03 19.61
C GLU A 61 22.17 12.72 19.82
N THR A 62 21.03 12.77 20.53
CA THR A 62 20.28 11.56 20.95
C THR A 62 18.94 11.37 20.23
N ASN A 63 18.70 12.07 19.12
CA ASN A 63 17.39 12.13 18.46
C ASN A 63 17.28 11.29 17.18
N HIS A 64 18.03 10.19 17.10
CA HIS A 64 18.19 9.44 15.85
C HIS A 64 17.45 8.09 15.78
N ALA A 65 17.23 7.43 16.93
CA ALA A 65 16.48 6.17 17.12
C ALA A 65 16.63 5.14 15.96
N GLU A 66 15.54 4.52 15.50
CA GLU A 66 15.56 3.52 14.43
C GLU A 66 15.94 4.09 13.05
N TRP A 67 15.85 5.41 12.89
CA TRP A 67 16.17 6.14 11.66
C TRP A 67 17.61 6.68 11.64
N ILE A 68 18.47 6.21 12.55
CA ILE A 68 19.79 6.80 12.78
C ILE A 68 20.67 6.90 11.55
N ARG A 69 20.60 5.94 10.63
CA ARG A 69 21.35 6.04 9.36
C ARG A 69 20.96 7.29 8.56
N THR A 70 19.65 7.58 8.49
CA THR A 70 19.12 8.70 7.70
C THR A 70 19.23 10.02 8.43
N THR A 71 18.94 10.07 9.74
CA THR A 71 18.93 11.32 10.49
C THR A 71 20.33 11.80 10.87
N ALA A 72 21.28 10.89 11.10
CA ALA A 72 22.69 11.22 11.37
C ALA A 72 23.60 11.15 10.12
N GLN A 73 23.05 10.80 8.95
CA GLN A 73 23.78 10.69 7.67
C GLN A 73 25.04 9.81 7.79
N ILE A 74 24.90 8.65 8.46
CA ILE A 74 25.99 7.69 8.66
C ILE A 74 26.27 7.00 7.31
N PRO A 75 27.53 7.02 6.81
CA PRO A 75 27.91 6.39 5.55
C PRO A 75 27.60 4.90 5.45
#